data_AF-A0A015LAJ8-F1
#
_entry.id   AF-A0A015LAJ8-F1
#
_cell.length_a   1.000
_cell.length_b   1.000
_cell.length_c   1.000
_cell.angle_alpha   90.00
_cell.angle_beta   90.00
_cell.angle_gamma   90.00
#
_symmetry.space_group_name_H-M   'P 1'
#
loop_
_entity.id
_entity.type
_entity.pdbx_description
1 polymer ?
#
loop_
_entity_poly.entity_id
_entity_poly.type
_entity_poly.pdbx_seq_one_letter_code
_entity_poly.pdbx_strand_id
1 'polypeptide(L)' 'MNLTLAFDGWISGTHRSIWNFIVMILSRKEYLYQLSDLSENSHTAEYLVTVIEKVIEGIGEDRICAVVFDNVANVRNA' A
#
# COMPACT_ATOMS: atom_id res chain seq x y z
N MET A 1 16.72 -8.74 -3.15
CA MET A 1 16.92 -7.44 -2.46
C MET A 1 15.87 -7.39 -1.37
N ASN A 2 16.17 -6.97 -0.14
CA ASN A 2 15.20 -7.05 0.96
C ASN A 2 14.52 -5.69 1.14
N LEU A 3 13.35 -5.53 0.53
CA LEU A 3 12.52 -4.33 0.60
C LEU A 3 11.43 -4.50 1.64
N THR A 4 11.11 -3.42 2.36
CA THR A 4 9.87 -3.35 3.13
C THR A 4 8.89 -2.45 2.38
N LEU A 5 7.70 -2.97 2.11
CA LEU A 5 6.58 -2.20 1.58
C LEU A 5 5.78 -1.65 2.75
N ALA A 6 5.62 -0.34 2.82
CA ALA A 6 4.72 0.33 3.75
C ALA A 6 3.60 1.02 2.99
N PHE A 7 2.36 0.96 3.48
CA PHE A 7 1.26 1.72 2.88
C PHE A 7 0.26 2.19 3.92
N ASP A 8 -0.36 3.32 3.64
CA ASP A 8 -1.35 3.98 4.48
C ASP A 8 -2.44 4.62 3.61
N GLY A 9 -3.64 4.71 4.16
CA GLY A 9 -4.81 5.27 3.51
C GLY A 9 -5.42 6.39 4.34
N TRP A 10 -5.66 7.55 3.73
CA TRP A 10 -6.35 8.66 4.40
C TRP A 10 -7.44 9.28 3.52
N ILE A 11 -8.37 9.99 4.17
CA ILE A 11 -9.35 10.83 3.48
C ILE A 11 -8.77 12.24 3.36
N SER A 12 -8.62 12.73 2.13
CA SER A 12 -8.15 14.08 1.84
C SER A 12 -9.20 15.14 2.21
N GLY A 13 -8.79 16.41 2.26
CA GLY A 13 -9.71 17.54 2.43
C GLY A 13 -10.75 17.71 1.31
N THR A 14 -10.59 16.98 0.19
CA THR A 14 -11.56 16.93 -0.92
C THR A 14 -12.40 15.65 -0.92
N HIS A 15 -12.48 14.96 0.22
CA HIS A 15 -13.20 13.69 0.41
C HIS A 15 -12.72 12.55 -0.49
N ARG A 16 -11.43 12.55 -0.83
CA ARG A 16 -10.83 11.46 -1.62
C ARG A 16 -10.09 10.47 -0.75
N SER A 17 -10.28 9.18 -0.99
CA SER A 17 -9.48 8.12 -0.33
C SER A 17 -8.15 8.00 -1.05
N ILE A 18 -7.10 8.61 -0.48
CA ILE A 18 -5.75 8.60 -1.05
C ILE A 18 -4.93 7.55 -0.31
N TRP A 19 -4.20 6.74 -1.08
CA TRP A 19 -3.32 5.69 -0.57
C TRP A 19 -1.90 5.92 -1.05
N ASN A 20 -0.94 5.86 -0.14
CA ASN A 20 0.48 5.87 -0.48
C ASN A 20 1.07 4.45 -0.38
N PHE A 21 2.03 4.17 -1.24
CA PHE A 21 2.85 2.97 -1.17
C PHE A 21 4.31 3.41 -1.13
N ILE A 22 4.99 3.10 -0.05
CA ILE A 22 6.36 3.49 0.25
C ILE A 22 7.23 2.23 0.26
N VAL A 23 8.35 2.27 -0.46
CA VAL A 23 9.36 1.23 -0.42
C VAL A 23 10.53 1.69 0.43
N MET A 24 10.87 0.91 1.44
CA MET A 24 12.01 1.13 2.32
C MET A 24 13.12 0.14 1.97
N ILE A 25 14.34 0.66 1.80
CA ILE A 25 15.54 -0.15 1.52
C ILE A 25 16.42 -0.27 2.76
N LEU A 26 17.35 -1.23 2.75
CA LEU A 26 18.26 -1.52 3.88
C LEU A 26 19.06 -0.31 4.40
N SER A 27 19.33 0.68 3.55
CA SER A 27 20.00 1.92 3.96
C SER A 27 19.07 2.92 4.66
N ARG A 28 17.85 2.49 5.04
CA ARG A 28 16.81 3.30 5.67
C ARG A 28 16.34 4.50 4.82
N LYS A 29 16.53 4.41 3.50
CA LYS A 29 15.92 5.34 2.57
C LYS A 29 14.52 4.87 2.22
N GLU A 30 13.63 5.83 2.07
CA GLU A 30 12.21 5.64 1.83
C GLU A 30 11.87 6.30 0.49
N TYR A 31 11.12 5.59 -0.35
CA TYR A 31 10.75 6.03 -1.67
C TYR A 31 9.24 5.89 -1.85
N LEU A 32 8.57 6.98 -2.24
CA LEU A 32 7.18 6.90 -2.68
C LEU A 32 7.15 6.13 -4.01
N TYR A 33 6.66 4.90 -3.96
CA TYR A 33 6.50 4.04 -5.13
C TYR A 33 5.26 4.44 -5.92
N GLN A 34 4.14 4.62 -5.22
CA GLN A 34 2.86 4.93 -5.83
C GLN A 34 2.01 5.79 -4.90
N LEU A 35 1.23 6.68 -5.50
CA LEU A 35 0.14 7.39 -4.87
C LEU A 35 -1.13 7.10 -5.67
N SER A 36 -2.19 6.64 -5.01
CA SER A 36 -3.42 6.23 -5.66
C SER A 36 -4.64 6.90 -5.06
N ASP A 37 -5.54 7.33 -5.95
CA ASP A 37 -6.88 7.76 -5.58
C ASP A 37 -7.80 6.55 -5.67
N LEU A 38 -8.20 6.00 -4.51
CA LEU A 38 -9.07 4.82 -4.38
C LEU A 38 -10.48 5.22 -3.93
N SER A 39 -10.86 6.49 -4.08
CA SER A 39 -12.13 7.03 -3.57
C SER A 39 -13.36 6.22 -3.99
N GLU A 40 -13.41 5.75 -5.23
CA GLU A 40 -14.58 5.05 -5.78
C GLU A 40 -14.81 3.66 -5.17
N ASN A 41 -13.75 2.98 -4.72
CA ASN A 41 -13.82 1.54 -4.37
C ASN A 41 -13.12 1.19 -3.03
N SER A 42 -12.64 2.18 -2.28
CA SER A 42 -11.91 2.02 -1.00
C SER A 42 -12.70 1.30 0.11
N HIS A 43 -14.01 1.17 -0.02
CA HIS A 43 -14.88 0.52 0.97
C HIS A 43 -14.97 -1.01 0.81
N THR A 44 -14.40 -1.56 -0.25
CA THR A 44 -14.37 -3.02 -0.47
C THR A 44 -12.98 -3.55 -0.17
N ALA A 45 -12.89 -4.50 0.76
CA ALA A 45 -11.62 -5.12 1.13
C ALA A 45 -10.99 -5.82 -0.09
N GLU A 46 -11.81 -6.43 -0.93
CA GLU A 46 -11.41 -7.15 -2.14
C GLU A 46 -10.68 -6.25 -3.14
N TYR A 47 -11.18 -5.02 -3.34
CA TYR A 47 -10.54 -4.08 -4.25
C TYR A 47 -9.18 -3.61 -3.72
N LEU A 48 -9.09 -3.35 -2.40
CA LEU A 48 -7.83 -2.97 -1.77
C LEU A 48 -6.78 -4.09 -1.91
N VAL A 49 -7.19 -5.35 -1.70
CA VAL A 49 -6.34 -6.53 -1.93
C VAL A 49 -5.82 -6.54 -3.36
N THR A 50 -6.69 -6.40 -4.36
CA THR A 50 -6.27 -6.38 -5.78
C THR A 50 -5.28 -5.24 -6.08
N VAL A 51 -5.44 -4.07 -5.48
CA VAL A 51 -4.48 -2.95 -5.67
C VAL A 51 -3.14 -3.27 -5.02
N ILE A 52 -3.14 -3.82 -3.79
CA ILE A 52 -1.94 -4.21 -3.07
C ILE A 52 -1.19 -5.32 -3.81
N GLU A 53 -1.88 -6.35 -4.29
CA GLU A 53 -1.31 -7.44 -5.11
C GLU A 53 -0.60 -6.88 -6.33
N LYS A 54 -1.24 -5.96 -7.08
CA LYS A 54 -0.61 -5.33 -8.25
C LYS A 54 0.64 -4.52 -7.91
N VAL A 55 0.66 -3.86 -6.75
CA VAL A 55 1.85 -3.13 -6.27
C VAL A 55 2.97 -4.11 -5.92
N ILE A 56 2.64 -5.21 -5.24
CA ILE A 56 3.59 -6.26 -4.88
C ILE A 56 4.17 -6.90 -6.15
N GLU A 57 3.33 -7.30 -7.10
CA GLU A 57 3.74 -7.85 -8.40
C GLU A 57 4.62 -6.85 -9.17
N GLY A 58 4.25 -5.58 -9.19
CA GLY A 58 5.00 -4.50 -9.85
C GLY A 58 6.38 -4.24 -9.24
N ILE A 59 6.56 -4.51 -7.95
CA ILE A 59 7.86 -4.43 -7.26
C ILE A 59 8.67 -5.73 -7.48
N GLY A 60 7.99 -6.87 -7.52
CA GLY A 60 8.54 -8.21 -7.48
C GLY A 60 8.42 -8.81 -6.08
N GLU A 61 7.58 -9.84 -5.94
CA GLU A 61 7.34 -10.56 -4.68
C GLU A 61 8.62 -11.07 -4.02
N ASP A 62 9.57 -11.58 -4.82
CA ASP A 62 10.87 -12.10 -4.38
C ASP A 62 11.78 -11.02 -3.76
N ARG A 63 11.40 -9.74 -3.90
CA ARG A 63 12.13 -8.59 -3.36
C ARG A 63 11.51 -8.02 -2.10
N ILE A 64 10.32 -8.44 -1.69
CA ILE A 64 9.66 -7.93 -0.49
C ILE A 64 9.91 -8.91 0.67
N CYS A 65 10.49 -8.41 1.76
CA CYS A 65 10.74 -9.20 2.97
C CYS A 65 9.75 -8.89 4.10
N ALA A 66 9.04 -7.77 4.00
CA ALA A 66 8.06 -7.33 5.00
C ALA A 66 7.04 -6.37 4.39
N VAL A 67 5.83 -6.41 4.91
CA VAL A 67 4.75 -5.47 4.60
C VAL A 67 4.28 -4.82 5.90
N VAL A 68 4.12 -3.50 5.90
CA VAL A 68 3.66 -2.70 7.03
C VAL A 68 2.47 -1.86 6.57
N PHE A 69 1.38 -1.91 7.31
CA PHE A 69 0.19 -1.13 7.00
C PHE A 69 -0.53 -0.70 8.27
N ASP A 70 -1.25 0.40 8.19
CA ASP A 70 -2.10 0.85 9.30
C ASP A 70 -3.30 -0.10 9.45
N ASN A 71 -3.73 -0.36 10.69
CA ASN A 71 -4.79 -1.30 10.98
C ASN A 71 -6.17 -0.67 10.69
N VAL A 72 -6.43 -0.30 9.43
CA VAL A 72 -7.80 -0.14 8.95
C VAL A 72 -8.47 -1.51 9.06
N ALA A 73 -9.62 -1.56 9.74
CA ALA A 73 -10.35 -2.79 10.09
C ALA A 73 -10.65 -3.76 8.92
N ASN A 74 -10.42 -3.33 7.68
CA ASN A 74 -10.66 -4.05 6.43
C ASN A 74 -9.45 -4.86 5.91
N VAL A 75 -8.23 -4.67 6.44
CA VAL A 75 -7.02 -5.37 5.96
C VAL A 75 -6.71 -6.61 6.82
N ARG A 76 -7.40 -6.80 7.95
CA ARG A 76 -7.10 -7.88 8.89
C ARG A 76 -7.47 -9.30 8.40
N ASN A 77 -8.26 -9.40 7.33
CA ASN A 77 -8.70 -10.66 6.71
C ASN A 77 -8.12 -10.87 5.30
N ALA A 78 -7.22 -10.00 4.85
CA ALA A 78 -6.49 -10.12 3.59
C ALA A 78 -5.24 -10.98 3.74
#